data_AF-A0A3Q8DCW2-F1
#
_entry.id   AF-A0A3Q8DCW2-F1
#
_cell.length_a   1.000
_cell.length_b   1.000
_cell.length_c   1.000
_cell.angle_alpha   90.00
_cell.angle_beta   90.00
_cell.angle_gamma   90.00
#
_symmetry.space_group_name_H-M   'P 1'
#
loop_
_entity.id
_entity.type
_entity.pdbx_description
1 polymer ?
#
loop_
_entity_poly.entity_id
_entity_poly.type
_entity_poly.pdbx_seq_one_letter_code
_entity_poly.pdbx_strand_id
1 'polypeptide(L)'
;MTQQPDIYSALPDHVLSDYFRHAGDALAEEAMVLGAAIRHILIKGEHINNKNIILSLIQTLEVTDDIVHADVIRKTLEIVVGHTIDDI
;
A
#
# COMPACT_ATOMS: atom_id res chain seq x y z
N MET A 1 15.70 15.10 2.36
CA MET A 1 15.42 13.94 1.49
C MET A 1 15.61 12.69 2.33
N THR A 2 14.59 12.30 3.10
CA THR A 2 14.60 11.05 3.86
C THR A 2 14.35 9.92 2.89
N GLN A 3 15.40 9.15 2.61
CA GLN A 3 15.30 7.91 1.84
C GLN A 3 14.46 6.94 2.67
N GLN A 4 13.16 6.84 2.34
CA GLN A 4 12.30 5.80 2.86
C GLN A 4 12.93 4.46 2.45
N PRO A 5 13.17 3.51 3.37
CA PRO A 5 13.77 2.23 3.03
C PRO A 5 12.98 1.62 1.87
N ASP A 6 13.69 0.98 0.93
CA ASP A 6 13.14 0.53 -0.35
C ASP A 6 12.22 -0.70 -0.18
N ILE A 7 11.14 -0.51 0.58
CA ILE A 7 10.11 -1.51 0.86
C ILE A 7 9.34 -1.83 -0.43
N TYR A 8 9.36 -0.91 -1.39
CA TYR A 8 8.74 -1.07 -2.70
C TYR A 8 9.47 -2.07 -3.59
N SER A 9 10.76 -2.35 -3.36
CA SER A 9 11.48 -3.39 -4.11
C SER A 9 10.89 -4.79 -3.92
N ALA A 10 10.09 -4.98 -2.88
CA ALA A 10 9.41 -6.24 -2.59
C ALA A 10 8.08 -6.38 -3.36
N LEU A 11 7.60 -5.32 -4.00
CA LEU A 11 6.43 -5.37 -4.88
C LEU A 11 6.83 -6.04 -6.21
N PRO A 12 6.07 -7.05 -6.67
CA PRO A 12 6.29 -7.64 -7.99
C PRO A 12 5.83 -6.72 -9.13
N ASP A 13 4.95 -5.76 -8.83
CA ASP A 13 4.42 -4.78 -9.76
C ASP A 13 5.26 -3.49 -9.73
N HIS A 14 5.97 -3.27 -10.84
CA HIS A 14 6.82 -2.11 -11.04
C HIS A 14 6.01 -0.83 -11.23
N VAL A 15 4.77 -0.90 -11.73
CA VAL A 15 3.93 0.27 -12.01
C VAL A 15 3.41 0.87 -10.70
N LEU A 16 2.89 0.03 -9.80
CA LEU A 16 2.42 0.48 -8.49
C LEU A 16 3.58 1.05 -7.66
N SER A 17 4.73 0.37 -7.65
CA SER A 17 5.91 0.87 -6.94
C SER A 17 6.43 2.19 -7.52
N ASP A 18 6.43 2.34 -8.84
CA ASP A 18 6.81 3.59 -9.51
C ASP A 18 5.82 4.72 -9.21
N TYR A 19 4.51 4.45 -9.20
CA TYR A 19 3.50 5.46 -8.89
C TYR A 19 3.74 6.11 -7.52
N PHE A 20 3.93 5.29 -6.47
CA PHE A 20 4.22 5.78 -5.13
C PHE A 20 5.58 6.49 -5.03
N ARG A 21 6.59 6.08 -5.81
CA ARG A 21 7.89 6.78 -5.86
C ARG A 21 7.79 8.15 -6.52
N HIS A 22 7.03 8.28 -7.60
CA HIS A 22 6.92 9.53 -8.36
C HIS A 22 5.98 10.53 -7.71
N ALA A 23 5.00 10.07 -6.93
CA ALA A 23 4.07 10.96 -6.22
C ALA A 23 4.74 11.80 -5.11
N GLY A 24 5.90 11.38 -4.61
CA GLY A 24 6.66 12.11 -3.60
C GLY A 24 5.83 12.41 -2.34
N ASP A 25 5.87 13.66 -1.88
CA ASP A 25 5.18 14.08 -0.65
C ASP A 25 3.64 14.03 -0.76
N ALA A 26 3.08 14.00 -1.98
CA ALA A 26 1.63 14.03 -2.19
C ALA A 26 0.91 12.76 -1.71
N LEU A 27 1.63 11.63 -1.64
CA LEU A 27 1.13 10.34 -1.17
C LEU A 27 1.93 9.81 0.03
N ALA A 28 2.53 10.70 0.82
CA ALA A 28 3.40 10.29 1.93
C ALA A 28 2.66 9.42 2.97
N GLU A 29 1.41 9.74 3.27
CA GLU A 29 0.60 9.00 4.24
C GLU A 29 0.17 7.62 3.67
N GLU A 30 -0.29 7.58 2.42
CA GLU A 30 -0.65 6.35 1.72
C GLU A 30 0.56 5.45 1.52
N ALA A 31 1.73 6.02 1.24
CA ALA A 31 3.02 5.33 1.16
C ALA A 31 3.38 4.65 2.49
N MET A 32 3.11 5.29 3.63
CA MET A 32 3.31 4.69 4.96
C MET A 32 2.35 3.53 5.20
N VAL A 33 1.08 3.70 4.84
CA VAL A 33 0.04 2.67 4.97
C VAL A 33 0.38 1.45 4.10
N LEU A 34 0.74 1.67 2.83
CA LEU A 34 1.16 0.60 1.93
C LEU A 34 2.39 -0.14 2.46
N GLY A 35 3.39 0.60 2.97
CA GLY A 35 4.56 0.01 3.60
C GLY A 35 4.21 -0.84 4.82
N ALA A 36 3.23 -0.43 5.62
CA ALA A 36 2.73 -1.23 6.75
C ALA A 36 2.02 -2.51 6.28
N ALA A 37 1.20 -2.42 5.23
CA ALA A 37 0.53 -3.57 4.64
C ALA A 37 1.53 -4.61 4.11
N ILE A 38 2.58 -4.18 3.40
CA ILE A 38 3.66 -5.05 2.90
C ILE A 38 4.38 -5.73 4.06
N ARG A 39 4.75 -4.98 5.11
CA ARG A 39 5.38 -5.56 6.31
C ARG A 39 4.50 -6.61 6.99
N HIS A 40 3.20 -6.36 7.07
CA HIS A 40 2.24 -7.29 7.66
C HIS A 40 2.16 -8.61 6.88
N ILE A 41 2.15 -8.55 5.55
CA ILE A 41 2.18 -9.72 4.66
C ILE A 41 3.49 -10.51 4.85
N LEU A 42 4.63 -9.81 4.90
CA LEU A 42 5.93 -10.42 5.15
C LEU A 42 6.00 -11.15 6.50
N ILE A 43 5.47 -10.54 7.56
CA ILE A 43 5.43 -11.15 8.90
C ILE A 43 4.54 -12.40 8.91
N LYS A 44 3.46 -12.43 8.11
CA LYS A 44 2.60 -13.61 7.92
C LYS A 44 3.26 -14.71 7.05
N GLY A 45 4.38 -14.41 6.40
CA GLY A 45 5.04 -15.34 5.46
C GLY A 45 4.28 -15.51 4.14
N GLU A 46 3.39 -14.57 3.81
CA GLU A 46 2.59 -14.61 2.59
C GLU A 46 3.33 -13.97 1.41
N HIS A 47 2.92 -14.32 0.19
CA HIS A 47 3.48 -13.69 -1.01
C HIS A 47 3.01 -12.24 -1.14
N ILE A 48 3.92 -11.34 -1.48
CA ILE A 48 3.56 -9.97 -1.83
C ILE A 48 2.99 -9.97 -3.25
N ASN A 49 1.72 -9.60 -3.38
CA ASN A 49 1.01 -9.37 -4.63
C ASN A 49 -0.19 -8.45 -4.36
N ASN A 50 -0.78 -7.89 -5.41
CA ASN A 50 -1.85 -6.89 -5.28
C ASN A 50 -3.05 -7.43 -4.49
N LYS A 51 -3.41 -8.72 -4.67
CA LYS A 51 -4.47 -9.38 -3.90
C LYS A 51 -4.20 -9.35 -2.39
N ASN A 52 -3.01 -9.75 -1.95
CA ASN A 52 -2.68 -9.81 -0.52
C ASN A 52 -2.53 -8.41 0.09
N ILE A 53 -2.08 -7.42 -0.70
CA ILE A 53 -2.05 -6.01 -0.30
C ILE A 53 -3.47 -5.51 -0.06
N ILE A 54 -4.37 -5.71 -1.02
CA ILE A 54 -5.80 -5.34 -0.91
C ILE A 54 -6.42 -5.97 0.35
N LEU A 55 -6.22 -7.26 0.58
CA LEU A 55 -6.73 -7.94 1.78
C LEU A 55 -6.17 -7.36 3.08
N SER A 56 -4.87 -7.06 3.13
CA SER A 56 -4.22 -6.46 4.30
C SER A 56 -4.77 -5.06 4.60
N LEU A 57 -5.02 -4.25 3.55
CA LEU A 57 -5.62 -2.92 3.69
C LEU A 57 -7.07 -2.98 4.16
N ILE A 58 -7.89 -3.90 3.63
CA ILE A 58 -9.28 -4.11 4.09
C ILE A 58 -9.30 -4.49 5.58
N GLN A 59 -8.46 -5.47 5.98
CA GLN A 59 -8.36 -5.89 7.38
C GLN A 59 -7.95 -4.74 8.30
N THR A 60 -7.02 -3.89 7.85
CA THR A 60 -6.59 -2.72 8.61
C THR A 60 -7.72 -1.69 8.74
N LEU A 61 -8.47 -1.45 7.65
CA LEU A 61 -9.60 -0.54 7.64
C LEU A 61 -10.73 -0.99 8.58
N GLU A 62 -11.02 -2.29 8.64
CA GLU A 62 -12.07 -2.88 9.49
C GLU A 62 -11.84 -2.68 10.99
N VAL A 63 -10.58 -2.52 11.41
CA VAL A 63 -10.19 -2.35 12.83
C VAL A 63 -9.74 -0.93 13.17
N THR A 64 -9.87 0.02 12.23
CA THR A 64 -9.46 1.42 12.45
C THR A 64 -10.66 2.27 12.86
N ASP A 65 -10.67 2.73 14.11
CA ASP A 65 -11.70 3.62 14.64
C ASP A 65 -11.48 5.11 14.29
N ASP A 66 -10.23 5.50 14.02
CA ASP A 66 -9.91 6.87 13.63
C ASP A 66 -10.32 7.13 12.18
N ILE A 67 -11.33 7.97 12.00
CA ILE A 67 -11.89 8.31 10.69
C ILE A 67 -10.87 8.97 9.76
N VAL A 68 -9.89 9.70 10.29
CA VAL A 68 -8.86 10.37 9.49
C VAL A 68 -7.91 9.32 8.94
N HIS A 69 -7.41 8.43 9.80
CA HIS A 69 -6.56 7.33 9.35
C HIS A 69 -7.29 6.35 8.43
N ALA A 70 -8.57 6.06 8.70
CA ALA A 70 -9.41 5.24 7.84
C ALA A 70 -9.59 5.84 6.44
N ASP A 71 -9.60 7.18 6.30
CA ASP A 71 -9.63 7.85 5.00
C ASP A 71 -8.34 7.60 4.20
N VAL A 72 -7.18 7.72 4.85
CA VAL A 72 -5.88 7.42 4.21
C VAL A 72 -5.81 5.95 3.78
N ILE A 73 -6.27 5.02 4.62
CA ILE A 73 -6.32 3.60 4.26
C ILE A 73 -7.25 3.37 3.06
N ARG A 74 -8.41 4.03 3.03
CA ARG A 74 -9.36 3.93 1.90
C ARG A 74 -8.76 4.46 0.61
N LYS A 75 -8.07 5.61 0.63
CA LYS A 75 -7.36 6.15 -0.54
C LYS A 75 -6.25 5.22 -1.02
N THR A 76 -5.47 4.67 -0.08
CA THR A 76 -4.43 3.69 -0.41
C THR A 76 -5.04 2.47 -1.11
N LEU A 77 -6.15 1.96 -0.57
CA LEU A 77 -6.89 0.83 -1.15
C LEU A 77 -7.41 1.16 -2.56
N GLU A 78 -7.99 2.35 -2.76
CA GLU A 78 -8.47 2.82 -4.06
C GLU A 78 -7.34 2.85 -5.10
N ILE A 79 -6.17 3.38 -4.75
CA ILE A 79 -4.99 3.42 -5.63
C ILE A 79 -4.57 2.01 -6.04
N VAL A 80 -4.41 1.10 -5.07
CA VAL A 80 -3.96 -0.27 -5.36
C VAL A 80 -4.99 -1.02 -6.21
N VAL A 81 -6.28 -0.88 -5.91
CA VAL A 81 -7.36 -1.50 -6.70
C VAL A 81 -7.40 -0.93 -8.11
N GLY A 82 -7.26 0.38 -8.28
CA GLY A 82 -7.22 1.03 -9.60
C GLY A 82 -6.12 0.45 -10.50
N HIS A 83 -4.88 0.39 -9.98
CA HIS A 83 -3.76 -0.20 -10.72
C HIS A 83 -3.96 -1.69 -11.02
N THR A 84 -4.54 -2.44 -10.08
CA THR A 84 -4.81 -3.87 -10.28
C THR A 84 -5.82 -4.12 -11.39
N ILE A 85 -6.81 -3.23 -11.58
CA ILE A 85 -7.78 -3.33 -12.66
C ILE A 85 -7.14 -2.97 -14.01
N ASP A 86 -6.24 -1.99 -14.02
CA ASP A 86 -5.52 -1.57 -15.24
C ASP A 86 -4.55 -2.65 -15.76
N ASP A 87 -4.11 -3.58 -14.90
CA ASP A 87 -3.20 -4.68 -15.23
C ASP A 87 -3.87 -5.98 -15.76
N ILE A 88 -5.22 -6.03 -15.85
CA ILE A 88 -6.01 -7.22 -16.27
C ILE A 88 -6.50 -7.11 -17.72
#